data_AF-A0A429ZXT6-F1
#
_entry.id   AF-A0A429ZXT6-F1
#
_cell.length_a   1.000
_cell.length_b   1.000
_cell.length_c   1.000
_cell.angle_alpha   90.00
_cell.angle_beta   90.00
_cell.angle_gamma   90.00
#
_symmetry.space_group_name_H-M   'P 1'
#
loop_
_entity.id
_entity.type
_entity.pdbx_description
1 polymer ?
#
loop_
_entity_poly.entity_id
_entity_poly.type
_entity_poly.pdbx_seq_one_letter_code
_entity_poly.pdbx_strand_id
1 'polypeptide(L)' 'MTEMKTVFKWQNEEFKGTIEKEYENSFLISVSNPNEELRDKYLNRIVISKKECLVITV' A
#
# COMPACT_ATOMS: atom_id res chain seq x y z
N MET A 1 -0.25 -17.52 10.08
CA MET A 1 -1.15 -16.65 9.30
C MET A 1 -0.26 -15.57 8.70
N THR A 2 0.02 -15.62 7.39
CA THR A 2 1.05 -14.77 6.78
C THR A 2 0.41 -13.48 6.29
N GLU A 3 0.42 -12.43 7.13
CA GLU A 3 0.07 -11.08 6.69
C GLU A 3 1.17 -10.55 5.76
N MET A 4 0.90 -10.42 4.47
CA MET A 4 1.83 -9.82 3.51
C MET A 4 1.85 -8.30 3.71
N LYS A 5 2.72 -7.85 4.62
CA LYS A 5 2.92 -6.44 4.93
C LYS A 5 3.75 -5.80 3.83
N THR A 6 3.28 -4.66 3.37
CA THR A 6 3.93 -3.85 2.34
C THR A 6 4.13 -2.44 2.89
N VAL A 7 5.30 -1.88 2.62
CA VAL A 7 5.62 -0.48 2.87
C VAL A 7 5.78 0.18 1.52
N PHE A 8 5.12 1.31 1.32
CA PHE A 8 5.17 2.02 0.05
C PHE A 8 5.31 3.51 0.29
N LYS A 9 5.93 4.19 -0.67
CA LYS A 9 6.09 5.65 -0.63
C LYS A 9 4.98 6.31 -1.44
N TRP A 10 4.26 7.24 -0.83
CA TRP A 10 3.22 8.02 -1.49
C TRP A 10 3.32 9.48 -1.06
N GLN A 11 3.31 10.42 -2.02
CA GLN A 11 3.48 11.86 -1.76
C GLN A 11 4.70 12.19 -0.86
N ASN A 12 5.79 11.43 -1.02
CA ASN A 12 7.00 11.55 -0.21
C ASN A 12 6.88 11.11 1.27
N GLU A 13 5.72 10.60 1.68
CA GLU A 13 5.50 9.93 2.96
C GLU A 13 5.54 8.40 2.80
N GLU A 14 5.92 7.69 3.86
CA GLU A 14 5.95 6.23 3.87
C GLU A 14 4.71 5.68 4.57
N PHE A 15 3.99 4.80 3.89
CA PHE A 15 2.78 4.18 4.40
C PHE A 15 2.93 2.68 4.48
N LYS A 16 2.13 2.07 5.36
CA LYS A 16 2.10 0.63 5.56
C LYS A 16 0.72 0.10 5.26
N GLY A 17 0.68 -1.03 4.58
CA GLY A 17 -0.56 -1.70 4.26
C GLY A 17 -0.38 -3.17 3.95
N THR A 18 -1.42 -3.73 3.35
CA THR A 18 -1.47 -5.12 2.94
C THR A 18 -1.85 -5.17 1.47
N ILE A 19 -1.18 -6.03 0.70
CA ILE A 19 -1.50 -6.23 -0.71
C ILE A 19 -2.83 -6.97 -0.79
N GLU A 20 -3.89 -6.29 -1.24
CA GLU A 20 -5.17 -6.94 -1.58
C GLU A 20 -5.10 -7.60 -2.95
N LYS A 21 -4.41 -6.96 -3.91
CA LYS A 21 -4.32 -7.45 -5.28
C LYS A 21 -3.01 -7.06 -5.92
N GLU A 22 -2.38 -8.02 -6.59
CA GLU A 22 -1.21 -7.74 -7.43
C GLU A 22 -1.66 -7.54 -8.87
N TYR A 23 -1.15 -6.48 -9.50
CA TYR A 23 -1.23 -6.23 -10.93
C TYR A 23 0.14 -6.44 -11.58
N GLU A 24 0.19 -6.37 -12.90
CA GLU A 24 1.42 -6.61 -13.66
C GLU A 24 2.56 -5.65 -13.22
N ASN A 25 2.26 -4.35 -13.10
CA ASN A 25 3.22 -3.30 -12.75
C ASN A 25 2.87 -2.53 -11.45
N SER A 26 1.82 -2.94 -10.74
CA SER A 26 1.33 -2.23 -9.55
C SER A 26 0.78 -3.20 -8.51
N PHE A 27 0.56 -2.70 -7.30
CA PHE A 27 -0.10 -3.39 -6.20
C PHE A 27 -1.28 -2.56 -5.74
N LEU A 28 -2.44 -3.18 -5.59
CA LEU A 28 -3.54 -2.66 -4.78
C LEU A 28 -3.20 -2.92 -3.32
N ILE A 29 -2.94 -1.84 -2.59
CA ILE A 29 -2.60 -1.88 -1.18
C ILE A 29 -3.77 -1.32 -0.40
N SER A 30 -4.29 -2.13 0.53
CA SER A 30 -5.18 -1.66 1.57
C SER A 30 -4.32 -1.08 2.69
N VAL A 31 -4.42 0.22 2.89
CA VAL A 31 -3.65 0.96 3.89
C VAL A 31 -4.28 0.72 5.25
N SER A 32 -3.55 0.09 6.16
CA SER A 32 -4.05 -0.17 7.52
C SER A 32 -3.96 1.07 8.41
N ASN A 33 -3.08 2.02 8.08
CA ASN A 33 -2.94 3.29 8.79
C ASN A 33 -3.00 4.49 7.81
N PRO A 34 -4.16 4.74 7.18
CA PRO A 34 -4.32 5.84 6.25
C PRO A 34 -4.24 7.19 7.00
N ASN A 35 -3.66 8.20 6.34
CA ASN A 35 -3.82 9.58 6.77
C ASN A 35 -5.21 10.12 6.37
N GLU A 36 -5.52 11.36 6.76
CA GLU A 36 -6.80 12.00 6.43
C GLU A 36 -7.07 12.01 4.91
N GLU A 37 -6.06 12.27 4.09
CA GLU A 37 -6.19 12.23 2.62
C GLU A 37 -6.46 10.82 2.07
N LEU A 38 -5.74 9.80 2.53
CA LEU A 38 -5.93 8.41 2.08
C LEU A 38 -7.28 7.87 2.50
N ARG A 39 -7.78 8.30 3.66
CA ARG A 39 -9.10 7.92 4.14
C ARG A 39 -10.20 8.61 3.33
N ASP A 40 -10.09 9.92 3.12
CA ASP A 40 -11.16 10.73 2.53
C ASP A 40 -11.19 10.62 1.01
N LYS A 41 -10.01 10.67 0.34
CA LYS A 41 -9.92 10.61 -1.13
C LYS A 41 -9.78 9.20 -1.67
N TYR A 42 -9.09 8.32 -0.95
CA TYR A 42 -8.70 6.99 -1.45
C TYR A 42 -9.39 5.83 -0.73
N LEU A 43 -10.28 6.11 0.24
CA LEU A 43 -11.04 5.09 0.97
C LEU A 43 -10.15 3.96 1.52
N ASN A 44 -8.96 4.31 2.01
CA ASN A 44 -7.96 3.39 2.55
C ASN A 44 -7.36 2.43 1.50
N ARG A 45 -7.59 2.65 0.21
CA ARG A 45 -7.13 1.77 -0.87
C ARG A 45 -6.34 2.56 -1.90
N ILE A 46 -5.11 2.14 -2.13
CA ILE A 46 -4.24 2.84 -3.07
C ILE A 46 -3.56 1.85 -4.00
N VAL A 47 -3.43 2.25 -5.26
CA VAL A 47 -2.67 1.51 -6.25
C VAL A 47 -1.29 2.14 -6.34
N ILE A 48 -0.26 1.38 -5.97
CA ILE A 48 1.13 1.83 -6.01
C ILE A 48 1.92 0.95 -6.97
N SER A 49 2.77 1.57 -7.78
CA SER A 49 3.66 0.84 -8.68
C SER A 49 4.61 -0.08 -7.90
N LYS A 50 4.92 -1.25 -8.46
CA LYS A 50 5.85 -2.21 -7.80
C LYS A 50 7.23 -1.59 -7.49
N LYS A 51 7.63 -0.57 -8.26
CA LYS A 51 8.87 0.19 -8.07
C LYS A 51 8.90 1.00 -6.78
N GLU A 52 7.75 1.49 -6.34
CA GLU A 52 7.57 2.37 -5.17
C GLU A 52 7.01 1.58 -3.96
N CYS A 53 6.89 0.26 -4.10
CA CYS A 53 6.34 -0.65 -3.11
C CYS A 53 7.40 -1.67 -2.67
N LEU A 54 7.69 -1.69 -1.38
CA LEU A 54 8.57 -2.63 -0.71
C LEU A 54 7.73 -3.71 -0.02
N VAL A 55 7.78 -4.92 -0.56
CA VAL A 55 7.13 -6.09 0.06
C VAL A 55 8.05 -6.61 1.16
N ILE A 56 7.56 -6.65 2.40
CA ILE A 56 8.30 -7.23 3.52
C ILE A 56 7.90 -8.70 3.60
N THR A 57 8.78 -9.58 3.12
CA THR A 57 8.67 -11.02 3.34
C THR A 57 9.25 -11.33 4.72
N VAL A 58 8.40 -11.73 5.67
CA VAL A 58 8.82 -12.24 6.99
C VAL A 58 8.91 -13.76 7.00
#